data_AF-Q0FR54-F1
#
_entry.id   AF-Q0FR54-F1
#
_cell.length_a   1.000
_cell.length_b   1.000
_cell.length_c   1.000
_cell.angle_alpha   90.00
_cell.angle_beta   90.00
_cell.angle_gamma   90.00
#
_symmetry.space_group_name_H-M   'P 1'
#
loop_
_entity.id
_entity.type
_entity.pdbx_description
1 polymer ?
#
loop_
_entity_poly.entity_id
_entity_poly.type
_entity_poly.pdbx_seq_one_letter_code
_entity_poly.pdbx_strand_id
1 'polypeptide(L)'
;MLLTVFLLTSACNTGGPGFRGVPAQRVEVEGSRFLLRVNGAMAEATRISPEFPARFEPIAERAQKAAFLQTGCEPDWVIGDPAVLVMGLSCDGAPAPKKPRRGRISCAIFSGYASAGLGGSAELECRGY
;
A
#
# COMPACT_ATOMS: atom_id res chain seq x y z
N MET A 1 11.84 -12.94 28.77
CA MET A 1 12.47 -12.42 27.53
C MET A 1 11.89 -13.01 26.25
N LEU A 2 11.68 -14.32 26.11
CA LEU A 2 11.06 -14.89 24.89
C LEU A 2 9.63 -14.38 24.60
N LEU A 3 8.81 -14.20 25.64
CA LEU A 3 7.42 -13.75 25.51
C LEU A 3 7.32 -12.31 24.96
N THR A 4 8.26 -11.45 25.35
CA THR A 4 8.34 -10.05 24.90
C THR A 4 8.71 -9.95 23.42
N VAL A 5 9.60 -10.84 22.95
CA VAL A 5 9.98 -10.93 21.53
C VAL A 5 8.81 -11.42 20.66
N PHE A 6 8.01 -12.37 21.16
CA PHE A 6 6.82 -12.88 20.46
C PHE A 6 5.71 -11.82 20.29
N LEU A 7 5.52 -10.95 21.28
CA LEU A 7 4.56 -9.84 21.20
C LEU A 7 4.98 -8.76 20.20
N LEU A 8 6.28 -8.59 19.96
CA LEU A 8 6.80 -7.59 19.03
C LEU A 8 6.66 -8.00 17.55
N THR A 9 6.61 -9.30 17.24
CA THR A 9 6.56 -9.79 15.85
C THR A 9 5.15 -9.86 15.28
N SER A 10 4.08 -9.83 16.09
CA SER A 10 2.70 -9.87 15.60
C SER A 10 2.25 -8.58 14.91
N ALA A 11 3.02 -7.49 15.01
CA ALA A 11 2.65 -6.20 14.44
C ALA A 11 3.07 -6.00 12.98
N CYS A 12 3.95 -6.86 12.42
CA CYS A 12 4.58 -6.63 11.11
C CYS A 12 3.65 -6.61 9.90
N ASN A 13 2.37 -7.01 10.05
CA ASN A 13 1.38 -7.00 8.97
C ASN A 13 0.12 -6.21 9.36
N THR A 14 0.25 -5.21 10.24
CA THR A 14 -0.87 -4.32 10.59
C THR A 14 -1.32 -3.52 9.37
N GLY A 15 -2.63 -3.31 9.22
CA GLY A 15 -3.16 -2.48 8.15
C GLY A 15 -2.68 -1.03 8.25
N GLY A 16 -2.57 -0.37 7.10
CA GLY A 16 -2.15 1.02 7.01
C GLY A 16 -3.13 2.00 7.67
N PRO A 17 -2.81 3.30 7.64
CA PRO A 17 -3.74 4.34 8.05
C PRO A 17 -5.10 4.17 7.35
N GLY A 18 -6.19 4.15 8.11
CA GLY A 18 -7.55 3.88 7.61
C GLY A 18 -7.97 2.40 7.62
N PHE A 19 -7.05 1.47 7.84
CA PHE A 19 -7.32 0.02 7.90
C PHE A 19 -6.84 -0.64 9.21
N ARG A 20 -6.30 0.15 10.15
CA ARG A 20 -5.92 -0.36 11.48
C ARG A 20 -7.13 -0.95 12.20
N GLY A 21 -6.96 -2.15 12.76
CA GLY A 21 -8.04 -2.87 13.45
C GLY A 21 -9.07 -3.52 12.52
N VAL A 22 -9.00 -3.30 11.21
CA VAL A 22 -9.85 -3.99 10.23
C VAL A 22 -9.35 -5.43 10.06
N PRO A 23 -10.21 -6.44 10.24
CA PRO A 23 -9.84 -7.84 10.03
C PRO A 23 -9.31 -8.08 8.62
N ALA A 24 -8.20 -8.80 8.53
CA ALA A 24 -7.63 -9.18 7.25
C ALA A 24 -8.11 -10.57 6.82
N GLN A 25 -8.46 -10.69 5.55
CA GLN A 25 -8.82 -11.94 4.88
C GLN A 25 -7.68 -12.38 3.97
N ARG A 26 -7.31 -13.66 4.00
CA ARG A 26 -6.30 -14.20 3.09
C ARG A 26 -6.97 -14.56 1.77
N VAL A 27 -6.50 -13.95 0.68
CA VAL A 27 -7.02 -14.19 -0.67
C VAL A 27 -5.85 -14.54 -1.58
N GLU A 28 -6.07 -15.53 -2.45
CA GLU A 28 -5.11 -15.92 -3.47
C GLU A 28 -5.72 -15.72 -4.85
N VAL A 29 -4.99 -15.03 -5.72
CA VAL A 29 -5.39 -14.77 -7.11
C VAL A 29 -4.17 -14.99 -7.98
N GLU A 30 -4.25 -15.98 -8.87
CA GLU A 30 -3.22 -16.24 -9.89
C GLU A 30 -1.80 -16.36 -9.30
N GLY A 31 -1.70 -17.05 -8.15
CA GLY A 31 -0.44 -17.27 -7.43
C GLY A 31 0.01 -16.12 -6.51
N SER A 32 -0.61 -14.93 -6.61
CA SER A 32 -0.41 -13.85 -5.65
C SER A 32 -1.28 -14.05 -4.42
N ARG A 33 -0.69 -13.91 -3.23
CA ARG A 33 -1.39 -14.03 -1.95
C ARG A 33 -1.43 -12.67 -1.26
N PHE A 34 -2.61 -12.27 -0.81
CA PHE A 34 -2.86 -10.99 -0.15
C PHE A 34 -3.52 -11.17 1.22
N LEU A 35 -3.21 -10.28 2.14
CA LEU A 35 -4.06 -9.92 3.28
C LEU A 35 -4.92 -8.75 2.83
N LEU A 36 -6.18 -9.02 2.54
CA LEU A 36 -7.17 -8.04 2.10
C LEU A 36 -7.96 -7.52 3.29
N ARG A 37 -8.06 -6.19 3.42
CA ARG A 37 -8.88 -5.50 4.41
C ARG A 37 -9.88 -4.63 3.68
N VAL A 38 -11.16 -4.72 4.04
CA VAL A 38 -12.22 -3.93 3.44
C VAL A 38 -12.80 -3.02 4.51
N ASN A 39 -12.85 -1.72 4.23
CA ASN A 39 -13.41 -0.71 5.10
C ASN A 39 -14.36 0.19 4.31
N GLY A 40 -15.65 -0.13 4.34
CA GLY A 40 -16.65 0.51 3.50
C GLY A 40 -16.31 0.34 2.01
N ALA A 41 -16.30 1.46 1.29
CA ALA A 41 -15.99 1.52 -0.15
C ALA A 41 -14.48 1.62 -0.45
N MET A 42 -13.60 1.21 0.47
CA MET A 42 -12.17 1.10 0.23
C MET A 42 -11.64 -0.28 0.62
N ALA A 43 -10.58 -0.72 -0.05
CA ALA A 43 -9.84 -1.92 0.32
C ALA A 43 -8.33 -1.67 0.34
N GLU A 44 -7.64 -2.36 1.25
CA GLU A 44 -6.19 -2.48 1.29
C GLU A 44 -5.79 -3.93 1.05
N ALA A 45 -4.86 -4.16 0.13
CA ALA A 45 -4.27 -5.46 -0.15
C ALA A 45 -2.78 -5.43 0.20
N THR A 46 -2.40 -6.09 1.29
CA THR A 46 -1.00 -6.34 1.64
C THR A 46 -0.54 -7.65 1.01
N ARG A 47 0.41 -7.63 0.09
CA ARG A 47 0.96 -8.85 -0.52
C ARG A 47 1.81 -9.62 0.48
N ILE A 48 1.59 -10.93 0.57
CA ILE A 48 2.31 -11.85 1.44
C ILE A 48 3.02 -12.98 0.66
N SER A 49 2.82 -13.09 -0.65
CA SER A 49 3.63 -13.93 -1.53
C SER A 49 4.93 -13.22 -1.94
N PRO A 50 6.09 -13.91 -2.00
CA PRO A 50 7.27 -13.38 -2.67
C PRO A 50 7.07 -13.43 -4.20
N GLU A 51 7.43 -12.35 -4.90
CA GLU A 51 7.32 -12.25 -6.37
C GLU A 51 8.45 -11.39 -6.92
N PHE A 52 9.08 -11.83 -8.00
CA PHE A 52 10.19 -11.12 -8.64
C PHE A 52 10.13 -11.24 -10.18
N PRO A 53 10.20 -10.12 -10.92
CA PRO A 53 10.14 -8.74 -10.42
C PRO A 53 8.71 -8.38 -9.96
N ALA A 54 8.61 -7.67 -8.83
CA ALA A 54 7.32 -7.20 -8.29
C ALA A 54 6.82 -5.97 -9.06
N ARG A 55 6.41 -6.17 -10.33
CA ARG A 55 5.87 -5.09 -11.17
C ARG A 55 4.51 -4.64 -10.65
N PHE A 56 4.27 -3.33 -10.69
CA PHE A 56 3.05 -2.72 -10.15
C PHE A 56 1.79 -3.21 -10.87
N GLU A 57 1.66 -2.97 -12.18
CA GLU A 57 0.45 -3.29 -12.95
C GLU A 57 -0.07 -4.72 -12.72
N PRO A 58 0.72 -5.80 -12.92
CA PRO A 58 0.19 -7.16 -12.75
C PRO A 58 -0.24 -7.49 -11.32
N ILE A 59 0.45 -6.94 -10.32
CA ILE A 59 0.10 -7.17 -8.91
C ILE A 59 -1.14 -6.34 -8.55
N ALA A 60 -1.24 -5.12 -9.06
CA ALA A 60 -2.38 -4.23 -8.87
C ALA A 60 -3.67 -4.84 -9.45
N GLU A 61 -3.61 -5.39 -10.68
CA GLU A 61 -4.73 -6.09 -11.31
C GLU A 61 -5.21 -7.29 -10.47
N ARG A 62 -4.28 -8.12 -9.99
CA ARG A 62 -4.62 -9.28 -9.13
C ARG A 62 -5.20 -8.83 -7.78
N ALA A 63 -4.71 -7.74 -7.20
CA ALA A 63 -5.24 -7.18 -5.97
C ALA A 63 -6.65 -6.59 -6.16
N GLN A 64 -6.90 -5.89 -7.27
CA GLN A 64 -8.23 -5.40 -7.65
C GLN A 64 -9.20 -6.58 -7.85
N LYS A 65 -8.75 -7.63 -8.55
CA LYS A 65 -9.53 -8.86 -8.70
C LYS A 65 -9.82 -9.54 -7.36
N ALA A 66 -8.86 -9.58 -6.44
CA ALA A 66 -9.08 -10.09 -5.09
C ALA A 66 -10.17 -9.30 -4.35
N ALA A 67 -10.15 -7.96 -4.45
CA ALA A 67 -11.17 -7.11 -3.85
C ALA A 67 -12.56 -7.31 -4.48
N PHE A 68 -12.63 -7.38 -5.81
CA PHE A 68 -13.88 -7.66 -6.51
C PHE A 68 -14.47 -9.02 -6.11
N LEU A 69 -13.66 -10.09 -6.14
CA LEU A 69 -14.12 -11.43 -5.77
C LEU A 69 -14.61 -11.52 -4.32
N GLN A 70 -14.03 -10.72 -3.42
CA GLN A 70 -14.37 -10.74 -2.01
C GLN A 70 -15.58 -9.87 -1.65
N THR A 71 -15.86 -8.81 -2.43
CA THR A 71 -16.87 -7.79 -2.09
C THR A 71 -18.02 -7.70 -3.09
N GLY A 72 -17.80 -8.11 -4.34
CA GLY A 72 -18.70 -7.85 -5.47
C GLY A 72 -18.64 -6.40 -5.99
N CYS A 73 -17.84 -5.53 -5.38
CA CYS A 73 -17.72 -4.13 -5.78
C CYS A 73 -16.62 -3.91 -6.82
N GLU A 74 -16.87 -3.03 -7.78
CA GLU A 74 -15.95 -2.75 -8.89
C GLU A 74 -14.80 -1.84 -8.42
N PRO A 75 -13.53 -2.23 -8.57
CA PRO A 75 -12.39 -1.38 -8.21
C PRO A 75 -12.19 -0.25 -9.25
N ASP A 76 -12.34 1.01 -8.83
CA ASP A 76 -12.25 2.17 -9.74
C ASP A 76 -10.82 2.70 -9.90
N TRP A 77 -10.04 2.67 -8.83
CA TRP A 77 -8.63 3.06 -8.85
C TRP A 77 -7.84 2.27 -7.83
N VAL A 78 -6.54 2.13 -8.10
CA VAL A 78 -5.57 1.51 -7.19
C VAL A 78 -4.30 2.35 -7.15
N ILE A 79 -3.70 2.47 -5.97
CA ILE A 79 -2.43 3.17 -5.72
C ILE A 79 -1.61 2.42 -4.68
N GLY A 80 -0.35 2.79 -4.56
CA GLY A 80 0.54 2.31 -3.50
C GLY A 80 1.81 1.69 -4.06
N ASP A 81 2.41 0.82 -3.26
CA ASP A 81 3.55 -0.02 -3.61
C ASP A 81 3.05 -1.43 -3.93
N PRO A 82 3.73 -2.23 -4.79
CA PRO A 82 3.30 -3.61 -5.08
C PRO A 82 3.28 -4.54 -3.85
N ALA A 83 3.84 -4.15 -2.71
CA ALA A 83 3.67 -4.86 -1.43
C ALA A 83 2.43 -4.42 -0.65
N VAL A 84 1.95 -3.17 -0.81
CA VAL A 84 0.78 -2.62 -0.12
C VAL A 84 0.01 -1.70 -1.05
N LEU A 85 -1.17 -2.17 -1.46
CA LEU A 85 -2.05 -1.50 -2.41
C LEU A 85 -3.31 -1.02 -1.70
N VAL A 86 -3.78 0.17 -2.06
CA VAL A 86 -5.05 0.72 -1.61
C VAL A 86 -5.91 1.05 -2.82
N MET A 87 -7.19 0.72 -2.75
CA MET A 87 -8.15 0.91 -3.84
C MET A 87 -9.49 1.44 -3.35
N GLY A 88 -10.12 2.22 -4.21
CA GLY A 88 -11.51 2.64 -4.06
C GLY A 88 -12.43 1.69 -4.80
N LEU A 89 -13.56 1.34 -4.18
CA LEU A 89 -14.55 0.41 -4.68
C LEU A 89 -15.86 1.14 -4.98
N SER A 90 -16.48 0.81 -6.11
CA SER A 90 -17.82 1.23 -6.50
C SER A 90 -18.78 0.08 -6.18
N CYS A 91 -19.71 0.29 -5.26
CA CYS A 91 -20.64 -0.73 -4.77
C CYS A 91 -22.08 -0.29 -5.06
N ASP A 92 -22.92 -1.18 -5.57
CA ASP A 92 -24.36 -0.95 -5.78
C ASP A 92 -24.69 0.34 -6.57
N GLY A 93 -23.83 0.70 -7.53
CA GLY A 93 -23.96 1.91 -8.35
C GLY A 93 -23.52 3.21 -7.66
N ALA A 94 -23.12 3.16 -6.38
CA ALA A 94 -22.49 4.29 -5.70
C ALA A 94 -21.04 4.46 -6.19
N PRO A 95 -20.61 5.69 -6.54
CA PRO A 95 -19.27 5.93 -7.05
C PRO A 95 -18.21 5.64 -5.97
N ALA A 96 -17.04 5.18 -6.41
CA ALA A 96 -15.91 4.98 -5.52
C ALA A 96 -15.49 6.29 -4.83
N PRO A 97 -14.92 6.22 -3.61
CA PRO A 97 -14.31 7.37 -2.96
C PRO A 97 -13.28 8.04 -3.87
N LYS A 98 -13.10 9.36 -3.74
CA LYS A 98 -12.13 10.07 -4.58
C LYS A 98 -10.72 9.51 -4.36
N LYS A 99 -10.03 9.20 -5.46
CA LYS A 99 -8.61 8.79 -5.44
C LYS A 99 -7.79 9.77 -4.60
N PRO A 100 -7.07 9.30 -3.56
CA PRO A 100 -6.18 10.14 -2.78
C PRO A 100 -5.19 10.86 -3.68
N ARG A 101 -5.17 12.19 -3.59
CA ARG A 101 -4.19 12.99 -4.32
C ARG A 101 -2.85 12.84 -3.61
N ARG A 102 -1.79 12.57 -4.37
CA ARG A 102 -0.43 12.73 -3.83
C ARG A 102 -0.28 14.21 -3.47
N GLY A 103 0.01 14.50 -2.21
CA GLY A 103 0.39 15.85 -1.80
C GLY A 103 1.62 16.28 -2.59
N ARG A 104 1.71 17.55 -2.98
CA ARG A 104 2.92 18.05 -3.62
C ARG A 104 3.88 18.42 -2.50
N ILE A 105 5.02 17.76 -2.46
CA ILE A 105 6.09 18.12 -1.54
C ILE A 105 7.18 18.79 -2.38
N SER A 106 7.57 19.99 -2.00
CA SER A 106 8.73 20.68 -2.56
C SER A 106 9.87 20.56 -1.56
N CYS A 107 11.01 20.04 -2.01
CA CYS A 107 12.20 19.90 -1.19
C CYS A 107 13.28 20.85 -1.69
N ALA A 108 13.82 21.67 -0.79
CA ALA A 108 15.00 22.50 -1.03
C ALA A 108 16.22 21.86 -0.36
N ILE A 109 17.38 21.96 -1.00
CA ILE A 109 18.65 21.54 -0.40
C ILE A 109 19.04 22.59 0.63
N PHE A 110 19.11 22.19 1.90
CA PHE A 110 19.52 23.07 2.99
C PHE A 110 21.04 23.06 3.17
N SER A 111 21.64 21.87 3.10
CA SER A 111 23.09 21.68 3.18
C SER A 111 23.49 20.48 2.35
N GLY A 112 24.75 20.43 1.91
CA GLY A 112 25.25 19.26 1.21
C GLY A 112 26.68 19.43 0.73
N TYR A 113 27.39 18.32 0.60
CA TYR A 113 28.70 18.28 -0.03
C TYR A 113 28.71 17.18 -1.08
N ALA A 114 29.36 17.46 -2.20
CA ALA A 114 29.59 16.49 -3.25
C ALA A 114 31.06 16.53 -3.64
N SER A 115 31.67 15.36 -3.73
CA SER A 115 33.04 15.18 -4.21
C SER A 115 33.02 14.52 -5.58
N ALA A 116 33.84 15.03 -6.49
CA ALA A 116 33.98 14.46 -7.83
C ALA A 116 34.43 12.99 -7.72
N GLY A 117 33.60 12.07 -8.20
CA GLY A 117 33.91 10.64 -8.27
C GLY A 117 33.48 9.76 -7.10
N LEU A 118 33.09 10.33 -5.94
CA LEU A 118 32.69 9.56 -4.75
C LEU A 118 31.22 9.78 -4.33
N GLY A 119 30.52 10.69 -5.02
CA GLY A 119 29.16 11.08 -4.65
C GLY A 119 29.15 12.14 -3.54
N GLY A 120 28.00 12.31 -2.91
CA GLY A 120 27.76 13.36 -1.92
C GLY A 120 26.54 13.06 -1.06
N SER A 121 26.37 13.84 0.00
CA SER A 121 25.16 13.84 0.81
C SER A 121 24.56 15.23 0.82
N ALA A 122 23.23 15.30 0.90
CA ALA A 122 22.50 16.54 1.01
C ALA A 122 21.38 16.37 2.04
N GLU A 123 21.22 17.39 2.87
CA GLU A 123 20.10 17.58 3.76
C GLU A 123 19.01 18.34 3.01
N LEU A 124 17.78 17.82 3.07
CA LEU A 124 16.63 18.36 2.36
C LEU A 124 15.62 18.88 3.38
N GLU A 125 15.18 20.13 3.19
CA GLU A 125 14.00 20.65 3.87
C GLU A 125 12.80 20.54 2.93
N CYS A 126 11.80 19.75 3.32
CA CYS A 126 10.64 19.45 2.50
C CYS A 126 9.37 20.08 3.07
N ARG A 127 8.61 20.80 2.23
CA ARG A 127 7.35 21.45 2.58
C ARG A 127 6.22 20.93 1.70
N GLY A 128 5.09 20.56 2.31
CA GLY A 128 3.88 20.13 1.61
C GLY A 128 3.04 21.33 1.15
N TYR A 129 2.43 21.22 -0.04
CA TYR A 129 1.49 22.17 -0.65
C TYR A 129 0.25 21.44 -1.18
#